data_AF-I4HIX7-F1
#
_entry.id   AF-I4HIX7-F1
#
_cell.length_a   1.000
_cell.length_b   1.000
_cell.length_c   1.000
_cell.angle_alpha   90.00
_cell.angle_beta   90.00
_cell.angle_gamma   90.00
#
_symmetry.space_group_name_H-M   'P 1'
#
loop_
_entity.id
_entity.type
_entity.pdbx_description
1 polymer ?
#
loop_
_entity_poly.entity_id
_entity_poly.type
_entity_poly.pdbx_seq_one_letter_code
_entity_poly.pdbx_strand_id
1 'polypeptide(L)'
;MTQIYHRHLYCTRDSNYDWLLHHVHYYYIGGYQVCQKWLKDRQGRTLSDEDILHYHKIVVALAETIKLMQLIDAAIPGFPIE
;
A
#
# COMPACT_ATOMS: atom_id res chain seq x y z
N MET A 1 -6.30 11.67 14.43
CA MET A 1 -4.85 11.38 14.39
C MET A 1 -4.38 10.80 13.06
N THR A 2 -5.24 10.11 12.29
CA THR A 2 -4.91 9.63 10.93
C THR A 2 -4.87 10.75 9.87
N GLN A 3 -5.68 11.80 10.02
CA GLN A 3 -5.79 12.89 9.02
C GLN A 3 -4.55 13.81 8.89
N ILE A 4 -3.62 13.81 9.84
CA ILE A 4 -2.47 14.74 9.82
C ILE A 4 -1.32 14.20 8.96
N TYR A 5 -1.09 12.87 8.99
CA TYR A 5 -0.16 12.22 8.07
C TYR A 5 -0.69 12.19 6.64
N HIS A 6 -2.02 12.24 6.48
CA HIS A 6 -2.70 12.37 5.19
C HIS A 6 -2.43 13.68 4.44
N ARG A 7 -1.71 14.64 5.02
CA ARG A 7 -1.45 15.94 4.36
C ARG A 7 0.01 16.16 3.97
N HIS A 8 0.96 15.60 4.72
CA HIS A 8 2.40 15.71 4.40
C HIS A 8 2.90 14.66 3.40
N LEU A 9 2.24 13.51 3.29
CA LEU A 9 2.54 12.48 2.28
C LEU A 9 1.92 12.77 0.89
N TYR A 10 1.05 13.79 0.76
CA TYR A 10 0.08 13.91 -0.36
C TYR A 10 0.35 15.09 -1.30
N CYS A 11 1.55 15.67 -1.29
CA CYS A 11 1.91 16.73 -2.24
C CYS A 11 2.43 16.15 -3.56
N THR A 12 1.67 15.26 -4.21
CA THR A 12 1.78 15.03 -5.66
C THR A 12 0.37 14.98 -6.21
N ARG A 13 0.04 15.95 -7.05
CA ARG A 13 -1.29 16.20 -7.62
C ARG A 13 -1.53 15.23 -8.80
N ASP A 14 -1.25 13.96 -8.60
CA ASP A 14 -1.45 12.88 -9.57
C ASP A 14 -2.65 12.04 -9.14
N SER A 15 -3.75 12.17 -9.87
CA SER A 15 -4.99 11.42 -9.69
C SER A 15 -4.76 9.90 -9.67
N ASN A 16 -3.67 9.43 -10.31
CA ASN A 16 -3.34 8.02 -10.32
C ASN A 16 -2.81 7.49 -8.98
N TYR A 17 -2.17 8.35 -8.20
CA TYR A 17 -1.59 7.96 -6.92
C TYR A 17 -2.67 7.81 -5.84
N ASP A 18 -3.73 8.63 -5.92
CA ASP A 18 -4.81 8.65 -4.93
C ASP A 18 -5.67 7.36 -4.99
N TRP A 19 -6.00 6.88 -6.20
CA TRP A 19 -6.72 5.61 -6.35
C TRP A 19 -5.86 4.41 -5.92
N LEU A 20 -4.57 4.44 -6.23
CA LEU A 20 -3.61 3.39 -5.89
C LEU A 20 -3.46 3.29 -4.36
N LEU A 21 -3.34 4.43 -3.68
CA LEU A 21 -3.26 4.46 -2.22
C LEU A 21 -4.52 3.92 -1.55
N HIS A 22 -5.71 4.28 -2.05
CA HIS A 22 -6.97 3.80 -1.48
C HIS A 22 -7.09 2.28 -1.53
N HIS A 23 -6.69 1.65 -2.64
CA HIS A 23 -6.75 0.19 -2.77
C HIS A 23 -5.67 -0.51 -1.95
N VAL A 24 -4.47 0.05 -1.89
CA VAL A 24 -3.34 -0.54 -1.16
C VAL A 24 -3.46 -0.37 0.36
N HIS A 25 -3.96 0.76 0.84
CA HIS A 25 -4.00 1.07 2.27
C HIS A 25 -4.88 0.10 3.07
N TYR A 26 -5.96 -0.38 2.46
CA TYR A 26 -6.88 -1.36 3.06
C TYR A 26 -6.58 -2.81 2.68
N TYR A 27 -5.53 -3.06 1.87
CA TYR A 27 -5.19 -4.39 1.40
C TYR A 27 -4.68 -5.29 2.53
N TYR A 28 -5.20 -6.50 2.59
CA TYR A 28 -4.81 -7.51 3.56
C TYR A 28 -3.81 -8.48 2.94
N ILE A 29 -2.72 -8.73 3.66
CA ILE A 29 -1.84 -9.87 3.40
C ILE A 29 -1.95 -10.79 4.62
N GLY A 30 -2.58 -11.94 4.42
CA GLY A 30 -3.00 -12.81 5.52
C GLY A 30 -4.02 -12.09 6.43
N GLY A 31 -3.71 -12.00 7.73
CA GLY A 31 -4.56 -11.35 8.73
C GLY A 31 -4.23 -9.88 9.03
N TYR A 32 -3.33 -9.24 8.27
CA TYR A 32 -2.86 -7.89 8.57
C TYR A 32 -3.06 -6.91 7.41
N GLN A 33 -3.50 -5.70 7.72
CA GLN A 33 -3.42 -4.54 6.82
C GLN A 33 -2.02 -3.95 6.92
N VAL A 34 -1.18 -4.21 5.92
CA VAL A 34 0.26 -3.94 5.97
C VAL A 34 0.57 -2.47 6.23
N CYS A 35 -0.04 -1.55 5.49
CA CYS A 35 0.15 -0.11 5.67
C CYS A 35 -0.31 0.37 7.05
N GLN A 36 -1.46 -0.12 7.52
CA GLN A 36 -1.97 0.27 8.84
C GLN A 36 -1.11 -0.28 9.97
N LYS A 37 -0.66 -1.53 9.87
CA LYS A 37 0.24 -2.15 10.85
C LYS A 37 1.55 -1.37 10.93
N TRP A 38 2.15 -1.01 9.79
CA TRP A 38 3.40 -0.24 9.77
C TRP A 38 3.27 1.11 10.48
N LEU A 39 2.15 1.83 10.25
CA LEU A 39 1.88 3.11 10.91
C LEU A 39 1.58 2.94 12.41
N LYS A 40 0.83 1.90 12.80
CA LYS A 40 0.55 1.58 14.22
C LYS A 40 1.82 1.26 15.00
N ASP A 41 2.72 0.47 14.41
CA ASP A 41 4.00 0.10 15.03
C ASP A 41 4.92 1.31 15.29
N ARG A 42 4.67 2.44 14.62
CA ARG A 42 5.44 3.69 14.73
C ARG A 42 4.63 4.83 15.34
N GLN A 43 3.44 4.53 15.87
CA GLN A 43 2.61 5.53 16.53
C GLN A 43 3.35 6.11 17.75
N GLY A 44 3.31 7.44 17.91
CA GLY A 44 3.97 8.13 19.02
C GLY A 44 5.44 8.51 18.76
N ARG A 45 5.95 8.26 17.55
CA ARG A 45 7.26 8.75 17.08
C ARG A 45 7.07 9.74 15.94
N THR A 46 8.00 10.69 15.80
CA THR A 46 8.09 11.53 14.60
C THR A 46 8.74 10.70 13.50
N LEU A 47 8.09 10.60 12.34
CA LEU A 47 8.66 9.92 11.18
C LEU A 47 9.71 10.82 10.54
N SER A 48 10.88 10.25 10.26
CA SER A 48 11.92 10.90 9.45
C SER A 48 11.55 10.89 7.96
N ASP A 49 12.25 11.68 7.15
CA ASP A 49 12.10 11.62 5.69
C ASP A 49 12.43 10.22 5.13
N GLU A 50 13.36 9.50 5.76
CA GLU A 50 13.68 8.12 5.39
C GLU A 50 12.53 7.16 5.71
N ASP A 51 11.87 7.32 6.87
CA ASP A 51 10.68 6.55 7.23
C ASP A 51 9.54 6.79 6.23
N ILE A 52 9.34 8.05 5.84
CA ILE A 52 8.34 8.46 4.83
C ILE A 52 8.66 7.81 3.48
N LEU A 53 9.92 7.87 3.04
CA LEU A 53 10.36 7.25 1.80
C LEU A 53 10.19 5.72 1.85
N HIS A 54 10.50 5.10 2.99
CA HIS A 54 10.32 3.67 3.19
C HIS A 54 8.85 3.27 3.11
N TYR A 55 7.95 4.06 3.72
CA TYR A 55 6.51 3.85 3.61
C TYR A 55 6.03 3.93 2.16
N HIS A 56 6.51 4.89 1.37
CA HIS A 56 6.19 4.95 -0.07
C HIS A 56 6.65 3.69 -0.82
N LYS A 57 7.86 3.19 -0.54
CA LYS A 57 8.34 1.94 -1.16
C LYS A 57 7.44 0.75 -0.81
N ILE A 58 6.94 0.67 0.43
CA ILE A 58 5.98 -0.37 0.83
C ILE A 58 4.69 -0.25 0.00
N VAL A 59 4.14 0.96 -0.14
CA VAL A 59 2.91 1.19 -0.92
C VAL A 59 3.10 0.76 -2.38
N VAL A 60 4.20 1.15 -3.02
CA VAL A 60 4.51 0.76 -4.41
C VAL A 60 4.67 -0.75 -4.56
N ALA A 61 5.41 -1.40 -3.65
CA ALA A 61 5.61 -2.85 -3.69
C ALA A 61 4.28 -3.61 -3.55
N LEU A 62 3.39 -3.15 -2.67
CA LEU A 62 2.05 -3.74 -2.51
C LEU A 62 1.20 -3.54 -3.75
N ALA A 63 1.22 -2.35 -4.37
CA ALA A 63 0.47 -2.09 -5.59
C ALA A 63 0.89 -3.03 -6.73
N GLU A 64 2.20 -3.17 -6.96
CA GLU A 64 2.71 -4.09 -7.99
C GLU A 64 2.38 -5.56 -7.66
N THR A 65 2.39 -5.93 -6.37
CA THR A 65 1.97 -7.28 -5.94
C THR A 65 0.51 -7.56 -6.30
N ILE A 66 -0.40 -6.64 -5.97
CA ILE A 66 -1.84 -6.77 -6.29
C ILE A 66 -2.04 -6.91 -7.80
N LYS A 67 -1.38 -6.06 -8.58
CA LYS A 67 -1.44 -6.09 -10.03
C LYS A 67 -0.92 -7.41 -10.59
N LEU A 68 0.22 -7.92 -10.10
CA LEU A 68 0.76 -9.20 -10.54
C LEU A 68 -0.17 -10.37 -10.19
N MET A 69 -0.77 -10.37 -9.00
CA MET A 69 -1.77 -11.37 -8.62
C MET A 69 -2.96 -11.37 -9.59
N GLN A 70 -3.51 -10.19 -9.91
CA GLN A 70 -4.60 -10.06 -10.88
C GLN A 70 -4.21 -10.55 -12.28
N LEU A 71 -2.96 -10.28 -12.71
CA LEU A 71 -2.46 -10.77 -13.99
C LEU A 71 -2.30 -12.29 -14.01
N ILE A 72 -1.88 -12.90 -12.89
CA ILE A 72 -1.80 -14.35 -12.75
C ILE A 72 -3.21 -14.96 -12.80
N ASP A 73 -4.16 -14.41 -12.05
CA ASP A 73 -5.56 -14.87 -12.05
C ASP A 73 -6.20 -14.75 -13.43
N ALA A 74 -5.86 -13.70 -14.19
CA ALA A 74 -6.33 -13.53 -15.57
C ALA A 74 -5.66 -14.49 -16.56
N ALA A 75 -4.39 -14.84 -16.32
CA ALA A 75 -3.63 -15.77 -17.16
C ALA A 75 -3.98 -17.24 -16.92
N ILE A 76 -4.49 -17.57 -15.72
CA ILE A 76 -4.80 -18.95 -15.31
C ILE A 76 -6.32 -19.11 -15.18
N PRO A 77 -7.01 -19.70 -16.17
CA PRO A 77 -8.48 -19.82 -16.17
C PRO A 77 -9.03 -20.79 -15.11
N GLY A 78 -8.17 -21.62 -14.52
CA GLY A 78 -8.53 -22.57 -13.47
C GLY A 78 -7.31 -23.33 -12.96
N PHE A 79 -7.45 -23.88 -11.76
CA PHE A 79 -6.48 -24.81 -11.18
C PHE A 79 -7.20 -26.13 -10.85
N PRO A 80 -6.61 -27.31 -11.16
CA PRO A 80 -5.31 -27.51 -11.80
C PRO A 80 -5.29 -27.00 -13.26
N ILE A 81 -4.11 -26.59 -13.72
CA ILE A 81 -3.88 -26.21 -15.11
C ILE A 81 -3.82 -27.50 -15.92
N GLU A 82 -4.75 -27.67 -16.87
CA GLU A 82 -4.74 -28.78 -17.83
C GLU A 82 -3.81 -28.51 -19.02
#